data_AF-A0A9J7HSX5-F1
#
_entry.id   AF-A0A9J7HSX5-F1
#
_cell.length_a   1.000
_cell.length_b   1.000
_cell.length_c   1.000
_cell.angle_alpha   90.00
_cell.angle_beta   90.00
_cell.angle_gamma   90.00
#
_symmetry.space_group_name_H-M   'P 1'
#
loop_
_entity.id
_entity.type
_entity.pdbx_description
1 polymer ?
#
loop_
_entity_poly.entity_id
_entity_poly.type
_entity_poly.pdbx_seq_one_letter_code
_entity_poly.pdbx_strand_id
1 'polypeptide(L)'
;MLNAAVFSTADEQLIRGNYVEAEDSYAKLLRDAVQEKNLPLWADCLQSLGDVYMEKAQDKQFQIRERVNDLTKAVALYNAAVAMVRQADETDRIQVLSHRIQRVEKVFLKCVGSKATTRPSSKLQQHNKSQLKWMRETAFQRLMECERDCCNFDENPMENADVMTKEYKWALKVHQLYKEIADNIKEFIRGLVNECIEALGQPPCEYAVIGLGSLAREETTPFSDFEFAILVEEGKDTARVKGYFRNLTNLLHIKVINLGETILPAMSIRSLNDRVSGDVERDWYYDSVTPRGFAFDGAMPWASKTPLGRAATKDKPALELILTPSQMAAIQEEDRAVKEGYHLADVLAKVTHVVGSLALVEEYQKMVRDTILSSIYGKNLHLTTVEEGASTSSKDVEVEQNRHWKALMSGLKMTTQEGIYLGLLKVGHSYEVKKEIYRFPTTIISTLGICCGAFENSSWDIVGGLRRNDVITESAAHNLKIAVCLALALRLRRYMASGAQRDAMTVTHSFVLLADVDLDTSDLLSTFNLENTNTLARFYHTALPLQIVLSKVRKSGDPNVMKSNLIELLEDQSLYDDTNLTRGLIHLRFGQYEEAEAALRQAVEDEDHADDVAVHSYVLSLRYQD
;
A
#
# COMPACT_ATOMS: atom_id res chain seq x y z
N MET A 1 44.00 -0.67 4.96
CA MET A 1 44.65 -2.00 4.74
C MET A 1 43.72 -3.15 5.09
N LEU A 2 42.98 -3.10 6.22
CA LEU A 2 42.05 -4.17 6.61
C LEU A 2 40.92 -4.39 5.58
N ASN A 3 40.22 -3.34 5.14
CA ASN A 3 39.12 -3.47 4.17
C ASN A 3 39.58 -4.06 2.83
N ALA A 4 40.77 -3.67 2.34
CA ALA A 4 41.33 -4.22 1.10
C ALA A 4 41.65 -5.73 1.21
N ALA A 5 42.16 -6.18 2.36
CA ALA A 5 42.43 -7.59 2.60
C ALA A 5 41.14 -8.42 2.69
N VAL A 6 40.11 -7.89 3.36
CA VAL A 6 38.80 -8.55 3.45
C VAL A 6 38.12 -8.59 2.08
N PHE A 7 38.21 -7.52 1.29
CA PHE A 7 37.66 -7.48 -0.06
C PHE A 7 38.33 -8.51 -0.97
N SER A 8 39.66 -8.59 -0.94
CA SER A 8 40.43 -9.62 -1.66
C SER A 8 40.05 -11.04 -1.22
N THR A 9 39.80 -11.25 0.08
CA THR A 9 39.35 -12.55 0.59
C THR A 9 37.95 -12.90 0.06
N ALA A 10 37.04 -11.92 0.00
CA ALA A 10 35.70 -12.12 -0.56
C ALA A 10 35.75 -12.47 -2.05
N ASP A 11 36.60 -11.77 -2.82
CA ASP A 11 36.85 -12.07 -4.24
C ASP A 11 37.36 -13.51 -4.42
N GLU A 12 38.29 -13.96 -3.58
CA GLU A 12 38.78 -15.35 -3.61
C GLU A 12 37.67 -16.38 -3.33
N GLN A 13 36.80 -16.11 -2.36
CA GLN A 13 35.66 -17.00 -2.06
C GLN A 13 34.70 -17.08 -3.25
N LEU A 14 34.39 -15.94 -3.88
CA LEU A 14 33.54 -15.89 -5.06
C LEU A 14 34.14 -16.71 -6.22
N ILE A 15 35.44 -16.55 -6.49
CA ILE A 15 36.16 -17.31 -7.53
C ILE A 15 36.11 -18.82 -7.26
N ARG A 16 36.17 -19.23 -5.99
CA ARG A 16 36.07 -20.65 -5.58
C ARG A 16 34.64 -21.21 -5.62
N GLY A 17 33.62 -20.38 -5.87
CA GLY A 17 32.21 -20.79 -5.84
C GLY A 17 31.61 -20.84 -4.43
N ASN A 18 32.29 -20.28 -3.43
CA ASN A 18 31.82 -20.22 -2.05
C ASN A 18 30.92 -18.99 -1.85
N TYR A 19 29.73 -19.05 -2.46
CA TYR A 19 28.84 -17.88 -2.60
C TYR A 19 28.34 -17.33 -1.26
N VAL A 20 28.10 -18.19 -0.26
CA VAL A 20 27.60 -17.75 1.05
C VAL A 20 28.68 -16.97 1.79
N GLU A 21 29.90 -17.51 1.81
CA GLU A 21 31.06 -16.88 2.45
C GLU A 21 31.44 -15.57 1.76
N ALA A 22 31.34 -15.51 0.43
CA ALA A 22 31.53 -14.28 -0.34
C ALA A 22 30.45 -13.23 0.01
N GLU A 23 29.17 -13.62 0.00
CA GLU A 23 28.03 -12.75 0.35
C GLU A 23 28.20 -12.16 1.76
N ASP A 24 28.47 -12.99 2.76
CA ASP A 24 28.65 -12.57 4.15
C ASP A 24 29.86 -11.63 4.31
N SER A 25 30.95 -11.87 3.56
CA SER A 25 32.16 -11.04 3.61
C SER A 25 31.93 -9.65 3.01
N TYR A 26 31.27 -9.54 1.85
CA TYR A 26 30.92 -8.23 1.29
C TYR A 26 29.86 -7.49 2.12
N ALA A 27 28.90 -8.21 2.72
CA ALA A 27 27.92 -7.59 3.62
C ALA A 27 28.57 -7.01 4.88
N LYS A 28 29.60 -7.66 5.43
CA LYS A 28 30.39 -7.10 6.51
C LYS A 28 31.10 -5.81 6.10
N LEU A 29 31.76 -5.81 4.93
CA LEU A 29 32.41 -4.60 4.39
C LEU A 29 31.40 -3.48 4.13
N LEU A 30 30.21 -3.83 3.64
CA LEU A 30 29.12 -2.89 3.46
C LEU A 30 28.71 -2.25 4.79
N ARG A 31 28.61 -3.04 5.85
CA ARG A 31 28.27 -2.53 7.19
C ARG A 31 29.30 -1.51 7.68
N ASP A 32 30.59 -1.83 7.52
CA ASP A 32 31.68 -0.92 7.88
C ASP A 32 31.61 0.36 7.02
N ALA A 33 31.38 0.24 5.71
CA ALA A 33 31.27 1.37 4.79
C ALA A 33 30.08 2.30 5.11
N VAL A 34 28.94 1.73 5.54
CA VAL A 34 27.76 2.49 5.99
C VAL A 34 28.07 3.28 7.26
N GLN A 35 28.70 2.63 8.24
CA GLN A 35 29.09 3.26 9.51
C GLN A 35 30.11 4.40 9.30
N GLU A 36 31.05 4.21 8.39
CA GLU A 36 32.06 5.20 8.02
C GLU A 36 31.56 6.27 7.03
N LYS A 37 30.32 6.17 6.53
CA LYS A 37 29.76 7.00 5.45
C LYS A 37 30.66 7.03 4.18
N ASN A 38 31.34 5.92 3.90
CA ASN A 38 32.26 5.77 2.76
C ASN A 38 31.49 5.38 1.49
N LEU A 39 30.95 6.37 0.78
CA LEU A 39 30.11 6.16 -0.41
C LEU A 39 30.77 5.34 -1.53
N PRO A 40 32.06 5.57 -1.90
CA PRO A 40 32.70 4.76 -2.93
C PRO A 40 32.78 3.27 -2.58
N LEU A 41 33.20 2.96 -1.34
CA LEU A 41 33.28 1.58 -0.85
C LEU A 41 31.89 0.94 -0.70
N TRP A 42 30.90 1.73 -0.27
CA TRP A 42 29.51 1.29 -0.19
C TRP A 42 29.02 0.83 -1.58
N ALA A 43 29.21 1.67 -2.61
CA ALA A 43 28.85 1.32 -3.98
C ALA A 43 29.61 0.08 -4.50
N ASP A 44 30.90 -0.10 -4.13
CA ASP A 44 31.69 -1.27 -4.50
C ASP A 44 31.14 -2.55 -3.85
N CYS A 45 30.78 -2.49 -2.57
CA CYS A 45 30.21 -3.63 -1.85
C CYS A 45 28.85 -4.03 -2.45
N LEU A 46 27.99 -3.05 -2.79
CA LEU A 46 26.72 -3.34 -3.47
C LEU A 46 26.92 -3.97 -4.84
N GLN A 47 27.87 -3.45 -5.63
CA GLN A 47 28.23 -4.04 -6.93
C GLN A 47 28.71 -5.48 -6.75
N SER A 48 29.63 -5.73 -5.82
CA SER A 48 30.21 -7.06 -5.59
C SER A 48 29.18 -8.06 -5.06
N LEU A 49 28.28 -7.66 -4.16
CA LEU A 49 27.14 -8.48 -3.77
C LEU A 49 26.28 -8.84 -4.99
N GLY A 50 26.06 -7.89 -5.91
CA GLY A 50 25.36 -8.16 -7.17
C GLY A 50 26.09 -9.21 -8.01
N ASP A 51 27.43 -9.13 -8.06
CA ASP A 51 28.28 -10.11 -8.76
C ASP A 51 28.20 -11.51 -8.14
N VAL A 52 28.10 -11.63 -6.80
CA VAL A 52 27.86 -12.93 -6.13
C VAL A 52 26.58 -13.59 -6.65
N TYR A 53 25.47 -12.85 -6.65
CA TYR A 53 24.18 -13.36 -7.13
C TYR A 53 24.18 -13.64 -8.64
N MET A 54 24.90 -12.84 -9.42
CA MET A 54 25.07 -13.02 -10.87
C MET A 54 25.86 -14.30 -11.21
N GLU A 55 26.93 -14.58 -10.49
CA GLU A 55 27.72 -15.82 -10.68
C GLU A 55 26.96 -17.04 -10.17
N LYS A 56 26.34 -16.96 -8.99
CA LYS A 56 25.49 -18.02 -8.44
C LYS A 56 24.34 -18.39 -9.39
N ALA A 57 23.71 -17.41 -10.04
CA ALA A 57 22.67 -17.66 -11.03
C ALA A 57 23.17 -18.34 -12.32
N GLN A 58 24.47 -18.30 -12.62
CA GLN A 58 25.07 -18.97 -13.77
C GLN A 58 25.50 -20.40 -13.44
N ASP A 59 25.68 -20.72 -12.16
CA ASP A 59 26.03 -22.05 -11.70
C ASP A 59 24.86 -23.02 -11.90
N LYS A 60 25.14 -24.11 -12.62
CA LYS A 60 24.15 -25.12 -13.01
C LYS A 60 23.83 -26.10 -11.88
N GLN A 61 24.54 -26.07 -10.75
CA GLN A 61 24.20 -26.89 -9.59
C GLN A 61 22.88 -26.47 -8.93
N PHE A 62 22.50 -25.19 -9.05
CA PHE A 62 21.26 -24.66 -8.50
C PHE A 62 20.07 -24.88 -9.44
N GLN A 63 18.89 -24.97 -8.86
CA GLN A 63 17.66 -25.14 -9.64
C GLN A 63 17.35 -23.86 -10.43
N ILE A 64 16.72 -24.00 -11.59
CA ILE A 64 16.33 -22.83 -12.43
C ILE A 64 15.54 -21.81 -11.60
N ARG A 65 14.63 -22.26 -10.73
CA ARG A 65 13.83 -21.41 -9.85
C ARG A 65 14.68 -20.53 -8.92
N GLU A 66 15.75 -21.10 -8.34
CA GLU A 66 16.66 -20.37 -7.45
C GLU A 66 17.49 -19.37 -8.25
N ARG A 67 18.01 -19.83 -9.39
CA ARG A 67 18.86 -19.02 -10.28
C ARG A 67 18.13 -17.79 -10.81
N VAL A 68 16.87 -17.92 -11.22
CA VAL A 68 16.10 -16.76 -11.70
C VAL A 68 15.75 -15.78 -10.58
N ASN A 69 15.53 -16.26 -9.36
CA ASN A 69 15.31 -15.42 -8.20
C ASN A 69 16.59 -14.64 -7.82
N ASP A 70 17.74 -15.31 -7.83
CA ASP A 70 19.04 -14.68 -7.57
C ASP A 70 19.34 -13.56 -8.58
N LEU A 71 18.90 -13.67 -9.83
CA LEU A 71 19.01 -12.58 -10.83
C LEU A 71 18.21 -11.34 -10.45
N THR A 72 17.05 -11.48 -9.79
CA THR A 72 16.28 -10.32 -9.30
C THR A 72 17.04 -9.57 -8.21
N LYS A 73 17.75 -10.29 -7.32
CA LYS A 73 18.60 -9.69 -6.29
C LYS A 73 19.82 -9.00 -6.89
N ALA A 74 20.48 -9.63 -7.87
CA ALA A 74 21.61 -9.04 -8.58
C ALA A 74 21.24 -7.69 -9.21
N VAL A 75 20.12 -7.62 -9.93
CA VAL A 75 19.69 -6.37 -10.57
C VAL A 75 19.27 -5.29 -9.56
N ALA A 76 18.71 -5.68 -8.41
CA ALA A 76 18.40 -4.72 -7.34
C ALA A 76 19.68 -4.12 -6.74
N LEU A 77 20.67 -4.96 -6.45
CA LEU A 77 21.99 -4.54 -5.94
C LEU A 77 22.72 -3.61 -6.91
N TYR A 78 22.70 -3.92 -8.21
CA TYR A 78 23.28 -3.02 -9.22
C TYR A 78 22.53 -1.69 -9.33
N ASN A 79 21.20 -1.68 -9.26
CA ASN A 79 20.43 -0.42 -9.30
C ASN A 79 20.67 0.42 -8.03
N ALA A 80 20.78 -0.20 -6.85
CA ALA A 80 21.16 0.48 -5.62
C ALA A 80 22.58 1.07 -5.71
N ALA A 81 23.53 0.33 -6.28
CA ALA A 81 24.87 0.86 -6.57
C ALA A 81 24.81 2.06 -7.54
N VAL A 82 23.96 2.02 -8.58
CA VAL A 82 23.75 3.17 -9.49
C VAL A 82 23.20 4.38 -8.73
N ALA A 83 22.26 4.19 -7.80
CA ALA A 83 21.72 5.27 -6.99
C ALA A 83 22.80 5.93 -6.12
N MET A 84 23.68 5.13 -5.51
CA MET A 84 24.84 5.61 -4.74
C MET A 84 25.82 6.40 -5.61
N VAL A 85 26.24 5.81 -6.74
CA VAL A 85 27.24 6.41 -7.63
C VAL A 85 26.75 7.72 -8.25
N ARG A 86 25.44 7.86 -8.49
CA ARG A 86 24.84 9.12 -8.95
C ARG A 86 24.98 10.25 -7.93
N GLN A 87 24.94 9.96 -6.64
CA GLN A 87 25.20 10.99 -5.62
C GLN A 87 26.66 11.45 -5.63
N ALA A 88 27.59 10.60 -6.10
CA ALA A 88 29.02 10.89 -6.21
C ALA A 88 29.46 11.44 -7.58
N ASP A 89 28.54 11.61 -8.55
CA ASP A 89 28.78 12.12 -9.91
C ASP A 89 29.81 11.32 -10.76
N GLU A 90 29.98 10.01 -10.49
CA GLU A 90 30.94 9.17 -11.23
C GLU A 90 30.33 8.54 -12.51
N THR A 91 30.28 9.32 -13.60
CA THR A 91 29.59 8.92 -14.86
C THR A 91 30.10 7.61 -15.49
N ASP A 92 31.40 7.34 -15.47
CA ASP A 92 31.98 6.12 -16.07
C ASP A 92 31.52 4.84 -15.36
N ARG A 93 31.38 4.90 -14.04
CA ARG A 93 30.94 3.76 -13.22
C ARG A 93 29.46 3.45 -13.42
N ILE A 94 28.64 4.45 -13.73
CA ILE A 94 27.24 4.25 -14.13
C ILE A 94 27.16 3.44 -15.43
N GLN A 95 28.06 3.64 -16.39
CA GLN A 95 28.08 2.85 -17.62
C GLN A 95 28.44 1.39 -17.36
N VAL A 96 29.43 1.12 -16.49
CA VAL A 96 29.81 -0.23 -16.08
C VAL A 96 28.63 -0.96 -15.44
N LEU A 97 27.95 -0.32 -14.47
CA LEU A 97 26.78 -0.88 -13.81
C LEU A 97 25.61 -1.09 -14.78
N SER A 98 25.41 -0.16 -15.72
CA SER A 98 24.39 -0.30 -16.78
C SER A 98 24.64 -1.53 -17.65
N HIS A 99 25.89 -1.83 -17.97
CA HIS A 99 26.24 -3.04 -18.71
C HIS A 99 25.96 -4.32 -17.89
N ARG A 100 26.24 -4.31 -16.57
CA ARG A 100 25.90 -5.41 -15.66
C ARG A 100 24.39 -5.64 -15.58
N ILE A 101 23.61 -4.57 -15.41
CA ILE A 101 22.13 -4.61 -15.42
C ILE A 101 21.60 -5.24 -16.70
N GLN A 102 22.10 -4.82 -17.87
CA GLN A 102 21.69 -5.40 -19.16
C GLN A 102 22.09 -6.89 -19.30
N ARG A 103 23.20 -7.30 -18.67
CA ARG A 103 23.64 -8.70 -18.66
C ARG A 103 22.68 -9.59 -17.86
N VAL A 104 22.08 -9.09 -16.77
CA VAL A 104 21.12 -9.85 -15.95
C VAL A 104 19.98 -10.40 -16.81
N GLU A 105 19.32 -9.56 -17.60
CA GLU A 105 18.20 -9.98 -18.46
C GLU A 105 18.65 -10.99 -19.53
N LYS A 106 19.85 -10.81 -20.11
CA LYS A 106 20.42 -11.77 -21.07
C LYS A 106 20.63 -13.15 -20.44
N VAL A 107 21.18 -13.18 -19.22
CA VAL A 107 21.41 -14.43 -18.50
C VAL A 107 20.09 -15.05 -18.08
N PHE A 108 19.12 -14.25 -17.63
CA PHE A 108 17.77 -14.71 -17.31
C PHE A 108 17.16 -15.48 -18.48
N LEU A 109 17.13 -14.88 -19.68
CA LEU A 109 16.55 -15.49 -20.87
C LEU A 109 17.26 -16.79 -21.27
N LYS A 110 18.59 -16.85 -21.09
CA LYS A 110 19.38 -18.06 -21.29
C LYS A 110 19.04 -19.14 -20.26
N CYS A 111 18.87 -18.78 -18.99
CA CYS A 111 18.53 -19.71 -17.89
C CYS A 111 17.18 -20.38 -18.10
N VAL A 112 16.17 -19.64 -18.57
CA VAL A 112 14.82 -20.17 -18.83
C VAL A 112 14.66 -20.82 -20.20
N GLY A 113 15.73 -20.83 -21.01
CA GLY A 113 15.75 -21.44 -22.34
C GLY A 113 14.85 -20.71 -23.35
N SER A 114 14.70 -19.39 -23.21
CA SER A 114 13.92 -18.61 -24.18
C SER A 114 14.53 -18.73 -25.58
N LYS A 115 13.66 -18.95 -26.56
CA LYS A 115 13.99 -19.00 -27.99
C LYS A 115 13.72 -17.68 -28.70
N ALA A 116 13.21 -16.68 -27.98
CA ALA A 116 12.88 -15.39 -28.57
C ALA A 116 14.16 -14.70 -29.06
N THR A 117 14.08 -14.08 -30.24
CA THR A 117 15.21 -13.34 -30.85
C THR A 117 15.38 -11.95 -30.26
N THR A 118 14.42 -11.50 -29.45
CA THR A 118 14.40 -10.20 -28.76
C THR A 118 15.56 -10.12 -27.78
N ARG A 119 16.43 -9.12 -28.00
CA ARG A 119 17.56 -8.83 -27.11
C ARG A 119 17.15 -7.76 -26.10
N PRO A 120 17.67 -7.82 -24.86
CA PRO A 120 17.53 -6.73 -23.89
C PRO A 120 17.95 -5.41 -24.52
N SER A 121 17.08 -4.41 -24.44
CA SER A 121 17.20 -3.14 -25.14
C SER A 121 17.30 -2.00 -24.13
N SER A 122 18.46 -1.32 -24.11
CA SER A 122 18.64 -0.11 -23.31
C SER A 122 17.65 0.99 -23.68
N LYS A 123 17.26 1.06 -24.96
CA LYS A 123 16.24 2.00 -25.44
C LYS A 123 14.88 1.74 -24.82
N LEU A 124 14.50 0.47 -24.66
CA LEU A 124 13.23 0.08 -24.06
C LEU A 124 13.22 0.37 -22.55
N GLN A 125 14.31 0.06 -21.85
CA GLN A 125 14.47 0.44 -20.45
C GLN A 125 14.36 1.97 -20.26
N GLN A 126 15.01 2.75 -21.13
CA GLN A 126 14.92 4.20 -21.09
C GLN A 126 13.50 4.70 -21.40
N HIS A 127 12.82 4.08 -22.37
CA HIS A 127 11.43 4.37 -22.68
C HIS A 127 10.52 4.16 -21.48
N ASN A 128 10.67 3.03 -20.76
CA ASN A 128 9.84 2.71 -19.59
C ASN A 128 10.07 3.71 -18.44
N LYS A 129 11.32 4.16 -18.23
CA LYS A 129 11.63 5.25 -17.29
C LYS A 129 10.98 6.57 -17.71
N SER A 130 11.04 6.91 -19.00
CA SER A 130 10.40 8.11 -19.55
C SER A 130 8.88 8.06 -19.44
N GLN A 131 8.24 6.92 -19.67
CA GLN A 131 6.79 6.75 -19.48
C GLN A 131 6.38 6.97 -18.01
N LEU A 132 7.07 6.34 -17.05
CA LEU A 132 6.79 6.54 -15.63
C LEU A 132 6.95 8.01 -15.20
N LYS A 133 7.98 8.69 -15.70
CA LYS A 133 8.19 10.13 -15.48
C LYS A 133 7.05 10.96 -16.06
N TRP A 134 6.64 10.69 -17.30
CA TRP A 134 5.53 11.38 -17.95
C TRP A 134 4.21 11.20 -17.18
N MET A 135 3.94 10.01 -16.65
CA MET A 135 2.76 9.77 -15.82
C MET A 135 2.76 10.60 -14.54
N ARG A 136 3.92 10.79 -13.91
CA ARG A 136 4.07 11.66 -12.73
C ARG A 136 3.85 13.11 -13.06
N GLU A 137 4.45 13.59 -14.14
CA GLU A 137 4.28 14.97 -14.61
C GLU A 137 2.81 15.25 -14.92
N THR A 138 2.13 14.33 -15.62
CA THR A 138 0.70 14.44 -15.94
C THR A 138 -0.16 14.46 -14.67
N ALA A 139 0.06 13.51 -13.76
CA ALA A 139 -0.67 13.45 -12.49
C ALA A 139 -0.43 14.69 -11.62
N PHE A 140 0.79 15.24 -11.63
CA PHE A 140 1.10 16.49 -10.93
C PHE A 140 0.34 17.67 -11.53
N GLN A 141 0.33 17.85 -12.86
CA GLN A 141 -0.41 18.93 -13.50
C GLN A 141 -1.91 18.86 -13.19
N ARG A 142 -2.50 17.66 -13.29
CA ARG A 142 -3.92 17.42 -12.96
C ARG A 142 -4.23 17.67 -11.49
N LEU A 143 -3.31 17.31 -10.57
CA LEU A 143 -3.46 17.64 -9.15
C LEU A 143 -3.46 19.16 -8.94
N MET A 144 -2.53 19.89 -9.58
CA MET A 144 -2.47 21.36 -9.49
C MET A 144 -3.71 22.04 -10.09
N GLU A 145 -4.38 21.44 -11.09
CA GLU A 145 -5.70 21.88 -11.56
C GLU A 145 -6.78 21.69 -10.48
N CYS A 146 -6.82 20.52 -9.84
CA CYS A 146 -7.76 20.25 -8.75
C CYS A 146 -7.56 21.23 -7.58
N GLU A 147 -6.31 21.54 -7.23
CA GLU A 147 -5.99 22.47 -6.14
C GLU A 147 -6.37 23.92 -6.47
N ARG A 148 -6.17 24.37 -7.72
CA ARG A 148 -6.60 25.71 -8.15
C ARG A 148 -8.11 25.88 -8.10
N ASP A 149 -8.84 24.82 -8.39
CA ASP A 149 -10.31 24.80 -8.35
C ASP A 149 -10.87 24.38 -6.98
N CYS A 150 -10.01 24.20 -5.98
CA CYS A 150 -10.39 23.80 -4.63
C CYS A 150 -11.21 24.92 -3.97
N CYS A 151 -12.35 24.55 -3.40
CA CYS A 151 -13.14 25.50 -2.63
C CYS A 151 -12.49 25.80 -1.28
N ASN A 152 -12.86 26.94 -0.69
CA ASN A 152 -12.58 27.14 0.71
C ASN A 152 -13.47 26.18 1.53
N PHE A 153 -12.86 25.46 2.47
CA PHE A 153 -13.54 24.52 3.36
C PHE A 153 -13.93 25.13 4.72
N ASP A 154 -13.82 26.45 4.87
CA ASP A 154 -14.13 27.16 6.13
C ASP A 154 -15.64 27.30 6.41
N GLU A 155 -16.47 27.19 5.38
CA GLU A 155 -17.93 27.30 5.52
C GLU A 155 -18.56 25.92 5.75
N ASN A 156 -19.57 25.84 6.61
CA ASN A 156 -20.30 24.61 6.89
C ASN A 156 -21.13 24.16 5.65
N PRO A 157 -20.78 23.04 4.98
CA PRO A 157 -21.49 22.55 3.81
C PRO A 157 -22.91 22.06 4.14
N MET A 158 -23.24 21.79 5.41
CA MET A 158 -24.57 21.36 5.84
C MET A 158 -25.55 22.54 5.96
N GLU A 159 -25.03 23.77 6.03
CA GLU A 159 -25.83 24.99 6.10
C GLU A 159 -25.87 25.76 4.77
N ASN A 160 -24.90 25.50 3.88
CA ASN A 160 -24.77 26.19 2.59
C ASN A 160 -24.68 25.22 1.40
N ALA A 161 -25.77 25.14 0.62
CA ALA A 161 -25.86 24.27 -0.56
C ALA A 161 -24.85 24.63 -1.67
N ASP A 162 -24.46 25.90 -1.79
CA ASP A 162 -23.45 26.31 -2.76
C ASP A 162 -22.06 25.78 -2.38
N VAL A 163 -21.74 25.77 -1.08
CA VAL A 163 -20.50 25.18 -0.55
C VAL A 163 -20.49 23.68 -0.80
N MET A 164 -21.56 22.97 -0.44
CA MET A 164 -21.71 21.54 -0.71
C MET A 164 -21.50 21.22 -2.21
N THR A 165 -22.09 22.03 -3.11
CA THR A 165 -21.94 21.85 -4.56
C THR A 165 -20.49 22.06 -5.03
N LYS A 166 -19.79 23.05 -4.46
CA LYS A 166 -18.37 23.31 -4.79
C LYS A 166 -17.47 22.17 -4.29
N GLU A 167 -17.67 21.71 -3.05
CA GLU A 167 -16.95 20.55 -2.49
C GLU A 167 -17.11 19.33 -3.38
N TYR A 168 -18.35 19.02 -3.78
CA TYR A 168 -18.64 17.85 -4.61
C TYR A 168 -17.97 17.94 -5.98
N LYS A 169 -18.01 19.11 -6.63
CA LYS A 169 -17.33 19.35 -7.92
C LYS A 169 -15.83 19.15 -7.81
N TRP A 170 -15.21 19.64 -6.75
CA TRP A 170 -13.78 19.43 -6.49
C TRP A 170 -13.46 17.95 -6.27
N ALA A 171 -14.21 17.27 -5.40
CA ALA A 171 -13.98 15.87 -5.09
C ALA A 171 -14.18 14.96 -6.33
N LEU A 172 -15.15 15.28 -7.19
CA LEU A 172 -15.35 14.58 -8.45
C LEU A 172 -14.11 14.71 -9.38
N LYS A 173 -13.45 15.88 -9.43
CA LYS A 173 -12.21 16.06 -10.20
C LYS A 173 -11.07 15.21 -9.64
N VAL A 174 -10.92 15.17 -8.32
CA VAL A 174 -9.91 14.31 -7.66
C VAL A 174 -10.18 12.83 -7.94
N HIS A 175 -11.45 12.40 -7.88
CA HIS A 175 -11.85 11.03 -8.25
C HIS A 175 -11.50 10.71 -9.71
N GLN A 176 -11.80 11.61 -10.64
CA GLN A 176 -11.44 11.46 -12.05
C GLN A 176 -9.93 11.38 -12.27
N LEU A 177 -9.14 12.23 -11.60
CA LEU A 177 -7.68 12.16 -11.62
C LEU A 177 -7.17 10.79 -11.18
N TYR A 178 -7.72 10.23 -10.11
CA TYR A 178 -7.31 8.92 -9.61
C TYR A 178 -7.70 7.77 -10.54
N LYS A 179 -8.85 7.85 -11.22
CA LYS A 179 -9.21 6.95 -12.32
C LYS A 179 -8.20 7.01 -13.47
N GLU A 180 -7.86 8.22 -13.92
CA GLU A 180 -6.84 8.45 -14.96
C GLU A 180 -5.48 7.87 -14.56
N ILE A 181 -5.05 8.06 -13.30
CA ILE A 181 -3.80 7.48 -12.78
C ILE A 181 -3.86 5.95 -12.80
N ALA A 182 -4.95 5.35 -12.32
CA ALA A 182 -5.12 3.90 -12.29
C ALA A 182 -5.09 3.30 -13.71
N ASP A 183 -5.76 3.94 -14.67
CA ASP A 183 -5.74 3.53 -16.07
C ASP A 183 -4.34 3.62 -16.67
N ASN A 184 -3.63 4.73 -16.47
CA ASN A 184 -2.26 4.89 -16.95
C ASN A 184 -1.31 3.84 -16.34
N ILE A 185 -1.47 3.49 -15.05
CA ILE A 185 -0.69 2.43 -14.41
C ILE A 185 -1.01 1.06 -15.00
N LYS A 186 -2.29 0.75 -15.27
CA LYS A 186 -2.68 -0.50 -15.94
C LYS A 186 -2.07 -0.61 -17.34
N GLU A 187 -2.09 0.47 -18.13
CA GLU A 187 -1.47 0.52 -19.46
C GLU A 187 0.04 0.32 -19.39
N PHE A 188 0.70 0.99 -18.44
CA PHE A 188 2.15 0.85 -18.22
C PHE A 188 2.53 -0.60 -17.90
N ILE A 189 1.83 -1.22 -16.95
CA ILE A 189 2.05 -2.62 -16.58
C ILE A 189 1.75 -3.54 -17.76
N ARG A 190 0.71 -3.28 -18.54
CA ARG A 190 0.40 -4.06 -19.75
C ARG A 190 1.54 -4.02 -20.76
N GLY A 191 2.14 -2.85 -20.98
CA GLY A 191 3.36 -2.70 -21.78
C GLY A 191 4.47 -3.62 -21.28
N LEU A 192 4.80 -3.55 -19.98
CA LEU A 192 5.86 -4.37 -19.38
C LEU A 192 5.57 -5.89 -19.48
N VAL A 193 4.32 -6.30 -19.28
CA VAL A 193 3.90 -7.72 -19.41
C VAL A 193 4.04 -8.18 -20.86
N ASN A 194 3.64 -7.37 -21.83
CA ASN A 194 3.76 -7.69 -23.26
C ASN A 194 5.24 -7.85 -23.65
N GLU A 195 6.13 -6.98 -23.17
CA GLU A 195 7.58 -7.15 -23.38
C GLU A 195 8.09 -8.49 -22.81
N CYS A 196 7.58 -8.91 -21.65
CA CYS A 196 7.95 -10.19 -21.06
C CYS A 196 7.46 -11.37 -21.92
N ILE A 197 6.23 -11.29 -22.44
CA ILE A 197 5.65 -12.31 -23.31
C ILE A 197 6.41 -12.40 -24.63
N GLU A 198 6.75 -11.27 -25.24
CA GLU A 198 7.60 -11.23 -26.44
C GLU A 198 8.96 -11.88 -26.20
N ALA A 199 9.53 -11.71 -25.00
CA ALA A 199 10.80 -12.29 -24.63
C ALA A 199 10.73 -13.77 -24.19
N LEU A 200 9.59 -14.26 -23.69
CA LEU A 200 9.42 -15.64 -23.19
C LEU A 200 8.70 -16.56 -24.18
N GLY A 201 8.00 -16.00 -25.16
CA GLY A 201 7.05 -16.70 -26.01
C GLY A 201 5.62 -16.65 -25.47
N GLN A 202 4.67 -17.11 -26.29
CA GLN A 202 3.24 -17.02 -25.98
C GLN A 202 2.85 -17.79 -24.71
N PRO A 203 1.88 -17.29 -23.93
CA PRO A 203 1.36 -17.97 -22.75
C PRO A 203 0.80 -19.36 -23.10
N PRO A 204 0.96 -20.37 -22.23
CA PRO A 204 0.58 -21.75 -22.50
C PRO A 204 -0.92 -22.05 -22.29
N CYS A 205 -1.69 -21.10 -21.77
CA CYS A 205 -3.13 -21.18 -21.56
C CYS A 205 -3.73 -19.78 -21.51
N GLU A 206 -5.06 -19.69 -21.45
CA GLU A 206 -5.73 -18.45 -21.11
C GLU A 206 -5.39 -18.05 -19.66
N TYR A 207 -5.20 -16.75 -19.44
CA TYR A 207 -4.76 -16.20 -18.17
C TYR A 207 -5.27 -14.77 -17.99
N ALA A 208 -5.22 -14.28 -16.76
CA ALA A 208 -5.40 -12.87 -16.45
C ALA A 208 -4.41 -12.41 -15.38
N VAL A 209 -3.78 -11.26 -15.60
CA VAL A 209 -3.08 -10.51 -14.55
C VAL A 209 -4.11 -9.61 -13.87
N ILE A 210 -4.31 -9.84 -12.58
CA ILE A 210 -5.23 -9.07 -11.75
C ILE A 210 -4.46 -8.17 -10.80
N GLY A 211 -4.77 -6.87 -10.84
CA GLY A 211 -4.23 -5.87 -9.92
C GLY A 211 -5.00 -5.90 -8.60
N LEU A 212 -4.27 -5.70 -7.50
CA LEU A 212 -4.77 -5.77 -6.14
C LEU A 212 -4.60 -4.41 -5.43
N GLY A 213 -5.05 -4.33 -4.18
CA GLY A 213 -4.69 -3.22 -3.30
C GLY A 213 -5.17 -1.85 -3.79
N SER A 214 -4.31 -0.84 -3.73
CA SER A 214 -4.67 0.53 -4.16
C SER A 214 -4.98 0.61 -5.65
N LEU A 215 -4.40 -0.25 -6.49
CA LEU A 215 -4.74 -0.29 -7.91
C LEU A 215 -6.17 -0.80 -8.13
N ALA A 216 -6.57 -1.85 -7.42
CA ALA A 216 -7.93 -2.38 -7.49
C ALA A 216 -9.00 -1.39 -7.02
N ARG A 217 -8.67 -0.55 -6.03
CA ARG A 217 -9.58 0.46 -5.47
C ARG A 217 -9.57 1.79 -6.22
N GLU A 218 -8.80 1.93 -7.29
CA GLU A 218 -8.59 3.21 -7.99
C GLU A 218 -7.99 4.31 -7.09
N GLU A 219 -7.13 3.93 -6.16
CA GLU A 219 -6.49 4.81 -5.17
C GLU A 219 -4.95 4.80 -5.30
N THR A 220 -4.46 4.22 -6.40
CA THR A 220 -3.04 4.11 -6.67
C THR A 220 -2.43 5.46 -7.02
N THR A 221 -1.16 5.65 -6.70
CA THR A 221 -0.36 6.79 -7.17
C THR A 221 0.69 6.30 -8.17
N PRO A 222 1.29 7.18 -8.99
CA PRO A 222 2.44 6.81 -9.84
C PRO A 222 3.71 6.40 -9.08
N PHE A 223 3.66 6.32 -7.75
CA PHE A 223 4.72 5.87 -6.87
C PHE A 223 4.35 4.60 -6.10
N SER A 224 3.08 4.16 -6.15
CA SER A 224 2.60 3.06 -5.31
C SER A 224 3.17 1.72 -5.76
N ASP A 225 3.34 0.81 -4.80
CA ASP A 225 3.72 -0.58 -5.07
C ASP A 225 2.66 -1.27 -5.96
N PHE A 226 3.10 -2.19 -6.81
CA PHE A 226 2.25 -3.03 -7.63
C PHE A 226 2.04 -4.39 -6.96
N GLU A 227 0.83 -4.57 -6.42
CA GLU A 227 0.33 -5.84 -5.87
C GLU A 227 -0.52 -6.54 -6.93
N PHE A 228 -0.25 -7.81 -7.20
CA PHE A 228 -0.95 -8.55 -8.26
C PHE A 228 -0.94 -10.07 -8.06
N ALA A 229 -1.89 -10.73 -8.72
CA ALA A 229 -1.96 -12.18 -8.84
C ALA A 229 -2.21 -12.58 -10.30
N ILE A 230 -2.05 -13.86 -10.62
CA ILE A 230 -2.31 -14.40 -11.95
C ILE A 230 -3.39 -15.48 -11.84
N LEU A 231 -4.49 -15.27 -12.57
CA LEU A 231 -5.49 -16.30 -12.82
C LEU A 231 -5.06 -17.12 -14.04
N VAL A 232 -5.17 -18.43 -13.95
CA VAL A 232 -5.01 -19.36 -15.09
C VAL A 232 -6.32 -20.09 -15.32
N GLU A 233 -6.62 -20.43 -16.57
CA GLU A 233 -7.81 -21.21 -16.94
C GLU A 233 -8.00 -22.45 -16.06
N GLU A 234 -9.26 -22.77 -15.73
CA GLU A 234 -9.62 -23.91 -14.89
C GLU A 234 -9.05 -25.23 -15.44
N GLY A 235 -8.48 -26.06 -14.56
CA GLY A 235 -7.82 -27.31 -14.95
C GLY A 235 -6.52 -27.18 -15.74
N LYS A 236 -5.97 -25.97 -15.95
CA LYS A 236 -4.69 -25.75 -16.64
C LYS A 236 -3.51 -25.46 -15.72
N ASP A 237 -3.66 -25.53 -14.41
CA ASP A 237 -2.66 -25.18 -13.39
C ASP A 237 -1.50 -26.20 -13.24
N THR A 238 -1.12 -26.84 -14.34
CA THR A 238 0.00 -27.78 -14.42
C THR A 238 1.34 -27.14 -14.04
N ALA A 239 2.32 -27.95 -13.63
CA ALA A 239 3.67 -27.48 -13.29
C ALA A 239 4.34 -26.69 -14.44
N ARG A 240 4.05 -27.04 -15.70
CA ARG A 240 4.56 -26.33 -16.89
C ARG A 240 3.95 -24.93 -17.01
N VAL A 241 2.64 -24.81 -16.83
CA VAL A 241 1.91 -23.53 -16.90
C VAL A 241 2.36 -22.61 -15.76
N LYS A 242 2.38 -23.11 -14.53
CA LYS A 242 2.92 -22.35 -13.39
C LYS A 242 4.39 -21.97 -13.59
N GLY A 243 5.20 -22.86 -14.18
CA GLY A 243 6.58 -22.57 -14.54
C GLY A 243 6.73 -21.38 -15.50
N TYR A 244 5.87 -21.28 -16.51
CA TYR A 244 5.84 -20.12 -17.41
C TYR A 244 5.53 -18.83 -16.65
N PHE A 245 4.45 -18.81 -15.86
CA PHE A 245 4.04 -17.59 -15.16
C PHE A 245 5.01 -17.18 -14.04
N ARG A 246 5.68 -18.12 -13.38
CA ARG A 246 6.81 -17.80 -12.47
C ARG A 246 7.94 -17.09 -13.21
N ASN A 247 8.30 -17.56 -14.41
CA ASN A 247 9.33 -16.92 -15.22
C ASN A 247 8.87 -15.54 -15.72
N LEU A 248 7.61 -15.40 -16.13
CA LEU A 248 7.03 -14.11 -16.49
C LEU A 248 7.09 -13.13 -15.32
N THR A 249 6.72 -13.55 -14.10
CA THR A 249 6.78 -12.70 -12.91
C THR A 249 8.20 -12.30 -12.56
N ASN A 250 9.19 -13.21 -12.64
CA ASN A 250 10.59 -12.85 -12.37
C ASN A 250 11.16 -11.89 -13.44
N LEU A 251 10.83 -12.08 -14.71
CA LEU A 251 11.26 -11.15 -15.77
C LEU A 251 10.61 -9.77 -15.61
N LEU A 252 9.32 -9.73 -15.28
CA LEU A 252 8.62 -8.49 -14.97
C LEU A 252 9.25 -7.80 -13.76
N HIS A 253 9.63 -8.55 -12.72
CA HIS A 253 10.32 -8.00 -11.56
C HIS A 253 11.67 -7.37 -11.93
N ILE A 254 12.46 -8.03 -12.79
CA ILE A 254 13.71 -7.45 -13.33
C ILE A 254 13.44 -6.11 -14.04
N LYS A 255 12.38 -6.04 -14.86
CA LYS A 255 11.99 -4.80 -15.56
C LYS A 255 11.55 -3.70 -14.61
N VAL A 256 10.79 -4.03 -13.56
CA VAL A 256 10.35 -3.08 -12.53
C VAL A 256 11.53 -2.58 -11.68
N ILE A 257 12.41 -3.47 -11.21
CA ILE A 257 13.63 -3.08 -10.47
C ILE A 257 14.49 -2.15 -11.33
N ASN A 258 14.55 -2.39 -12.64
CA ASN A 258 15.28 -1.58 -13.60
C ASN A 258 14.77 -0.15 -13.78
N LEU A 259 13.60 0.19 -13.24
CA LEU A 259 13.14 1.58 -13.10
C LEU A 259 13.99 2.34 -12.08
N GLY A 260 14.62 1.64 -11.14
CA GLY A 260 15.56 2.19 -10.16
C GLY A 260 14.90 2.68 -8.88
N GLU A 261 13.75 2.10 -8.51
CA GLU A 261 12.91 2.59 -7.40
C GLU A 261 12.56 1.52 -6.35
N THR A 262 13.14 0.33 -6.51
CA THR A 262 12.99 -0.79 -5.56
C THR A 262 14.12 -0.75 -4.53
N ILE A 263 13.79 -0.44 -3.29
CA ILE A 263 14.75 -0.42 -2.17
C ILE A 263 15.17 -1.84 -1.78
N LEU A 264 16.44 -2.02 -1.40
CA LEU A 264 16.98 -3.36 -1.07
C LEU A 264 16.25 -4.13 0.05
N PRO A 265 15.69 -3.48 1.10
CA PRO A 265 14.89 -4.19 2.09
C PRO A 265 13.69 -4.95 1.52
N ALA A 266 13.19 -4.60 0.34
CA ALA A 266 12.10 -5.32 -0.33
C ALA A 266 12.55 -6.66 -0.94
N MET A 267 13.85 -6.88 -1.12
CA MET A 267 14.42 -8.06 -1.79
C MET A 267 14.78 -9.21 -0.86
N SER A 268 14.74 -8.98 0.46
CA SER A 268 15.08 -9.97 1.50
C SER A 268 16.39 -10.72 1.19
N ILE A 269 17.43 -9.95 0.90
CA ILE A 269 18.80 -10.45 0.71
C ILE A 269 19.30 -10.94 2.07
N ARG A 270 19.71 -12.20 2.17
CA ARG A 270 19.95 -12.87 3.47
C ARG A 270 21.00 -12.16 4.30
N SER A 271 22.10 -11.74 3.70
CA SER A 271 23.19 -11.08 4.43
C SER A 271 22.87 -9.64 4.88
N LEU A 272 21.78 -9.05 4.36
CA LEU A 272 21.38 -7.66 4.61
C LEU A 272 20.10 -7.55 5.46
N ASN A 273 19.09 -8.37 5.13
CA ASN A 273 17.72 -8.31 5.62
C ASN A 273 17.11 -9.72 5.76
N ASP A 274 17.65 -10.55 6.66
CA ASP A 274 17.09 -11.88 6.97
C ASP A 274 15.85 -11.78 7.86
N ARG A 275 14.70 -11.60 7.22
CA ARG A 275 13.39 -11.53 7.88
C ARG A 275 12.76 -12.89 8.16
N VAL A 276 13.44 -13.99 7.84
CA VAL A 276 12.91 -15.35 7.98
C VAL A 276 13.41 -16.00 9.26
N SER A 277 14.66 -15.74 9.67
CA SER A 277 15.23 -16.32 10.89
C SER A 277 14.61 -15.80 12.20
N GLY A 278 14.02 -14.60 12.16
CA GLY A 278 13.52 -13.90 13.35
C GLY A 278 14.60 -13.23 14.20
N ASP A 279 15.86 -13.25 13.73
CA ASP A 279 16.99 -12.57 14.35
C ASP A 279 17.02 -11.10 13.90
N VAL A 280 16.67 -10.19 14.82
CA VAL A 280 16.57 -8.74 14.54
C VAL A 280 17.91 -8.15 14.10
N GLU A 281 19.04 -8.70 14.57
CA GLU A 281 20.39 -8.21 14.22
C GLU A 281 20.79 -8.55 12.77
N ARG A 282 20.05 -9.46 12.12
CA ARG A 282 20.22 -9.82 10.71
C ARG A 282 19.32 -9.03 9.77
N ASP A 283 18.46 -8.16 10.29
CA ASP A 283 17.70 -7.16 9.52
C ASP A 283 18.29 -5.76 9.76
N TRP A 284 19.50 -5.52 9.24
CA TRP A 284 20.33 -4.38 9.64
C TRP A 284 20.47 -3.29 8.57
N TYR A 285 20.31 -3.63 7.28
CA TYR A 285 20.56 -2.70 6.20
C TYR A 285 19.28 -1.98 5.75
N TYR A 286 19.31 -0.65 5.73
CA TYR A 286 18.26 0.17 5.13
C TYR A 286 18.84 0.97 3.96
N ASP A 287 18.20 0.86 2.80
CA ASP A 287 18.57 1.60 1.60
C ASP A 287 17.94 3.00 1.65
N SER A 288 18.70 3.98 2.11
CA SER A 288 18.27 5.38 2.25
C SER A 288 18.46 6.22 0.99
N VAL A 289 19.09 5.69 -0.06
CA VAL A 289 19.49 6.46 -1.25
C VAL A 289 18.63 6.12 -2.46
N THR A 290 18.27 4.85 -2.66
CA THR A 290 17.33 4.48 -3.72
C THR A 290 15.96 5.11 -3.42
N PRO A 291 15.38 5.89 -4.35
CA PRO A 291 14.06 6.47 -4.14
C PRO A 291 13.02 5.35 -4.05
N ARG A 292 12.24 5.30 -2.96
CA ARG A 292 11.14 4.34 -2.83
C ARG A 292 9.97 4.77 -3.71
N GLY A 293 9.80 4.13 -4.86
CA GLY A 293 8.77 4.46 -5.83
C GLY A 293 8.01 3.22 -6.30
N PHE A 294 7.77 3.14 -7.61
CA PHE A 294 7.04 2.04 -8.23
C PHE A 294 7.86 0.75 -8.18
N ALA A 295 7.43 -0.17 -7.30
CA ALA A 295 8.10 -1.45 -7.04
C ALA A 295 7.05 -2.57 -6.86
N PHE A 296 7.49 -3.82 -6.76
CA PHE A 296 6.62 -4.89 -6.26
C PHE A 296 6.48 -4.82 -4.74
N ASP A 297 5.44 -5.43 -4.20
CA ASP A 297 5.33 -5.67 -2.75
C ASP A 297 6.54 -6.48 -2.25
N GLY A 298 7.00 -6.17 -1.04
CA GLY A 298 8.26 -6.71 -0.52
C GLY A 298 8.21 -8.23 -0.29
N ALA A 299 9.33 -8.91 -0.48
CA ALA A 299 9.50 -10.36 -0.36
C ALA A 299 9.55 -10.88 1.09
N MET A 300 8.64 -10.40 1.94
CA MET A 300 8.61 -10.71 3.38
C MET A 300 7.59 -11.80 3.73
N PRO A 301 7.77 -12.54 4.86
CA PRO A 301 6.80 -13.51 5.37
C PRO A 301 5.40 -12.96 5.67
N TRP A 302 5.25 -11.66 5.85
CA TRP A 302 3.95 -10.99 6.10
C TRP A 302 3.52 -10.08 4.94
N ALA A 303 4.24 -10.13 3.81
CA ALA A 303 3.95 -9.37 2.59
C ALA A 303 3.91 -10.34 1.39
N SER A 304 4.47 -9.95 0.24
CA SER A 304 4.54 -10.76 -0.98
C SER A 304 3.19 -10.96 -1.68
N LYS A 305 2.37 -9.91 -1.81
CA LYS A 305 1.16 -9.90 -2.65
C LYS A 305 1.50 -9.83 -4.14
N THR A 306 2.28 -10.82 -4.58
CA THR A 306 2.74 -11.04 -5.95
C THR A 306 2.44 -12.49 -6.35
N PRO A 307 2.48 -12.86 -7.65
CA PRO A 307 2.19 -14.22 -8.08
C PRO A 307 3.11 -15.28 -7.46
N LEU A 308 4.37 -14.93 -7.14
CA LEU A 308 5.31 -15.86 -6.49
C LEU A 308 4.90 -16.17 -5.04
N GLY A 309 4.07 -15.30 -4.45
CA GLY A 309 3.56 -15.40 -3.10
C GLY A 309 4.67 -15.48 -2.05
N ARG A 310 4.44 -16.27 -1.01
CA ARG A 310 5.26 -16.33 0.19
C ARG A 310 5.96 -17.69 0.30
N ALA A 311 7.24 -17.68 0.66
CA ALA A 311 7.97 -18.91 1.01
C ALA A 311 7.40 -19.57 2.28
N ALA A 312 7.68 -20.85 2.49
CA ALA A 312 7.29 -21.53 3.73
C ALA A 312 7.95 -20.84 4.94
N THR A 313 7.17 -20.64 6.00
CA THR A 313 7.64 -20.16 7.30
C THR A 313 7.53 -21.28 8.32
N LYS A 314 7.97 -21.03 9.57
CA LYS A 314 7.81 -21.98 10.67
C LYS A 314 6.36 -22.44 10.85
N ASP A 315 5.41 -21.52 10.69
CA ASP A 315 4.00 -21.74 11.04
C ASP A 315 3.07 -21.88 9.83
N LYS A 316 3.53 -21.55 8.62
CA LYS A 316 2.67 -21.56 7.42
C LYS A 316 3.37 -22.16 6.19
N PRO A 317 2.70 -23.00 5.40
CA PRO A 317 3.25 -23.56 4.17
C PRO A 317 3.53 -22.44 3.14
N ALA A 318 4.29 -22.75 2.08
CA ALA A 318 4.45 -21.81 0.98
C ALA A 318 3.09 -21.53 0.30
N LEU A 319 2.89 -20.29 -0.12
CA LEU A 319 1.68 -19.85 -0.83
C LEU A 319 2.10 -19.24 -2.16
N GLU A 320 1.39 -19.59 -3.23
CA GLU A 320 1.59 -19.03 -4.57
C GLU A 320 0.26 -18.45 -5.07
N LEU A 321 0.31 -17.30 -5.75
CA LEU A 321 -0.87 -16.61 -6.29
C LEU A 321 -0.96 -16.73 -7.81
N ILE A 322 -0.56 -17.89 -8.33
CA ILE A 322 -0.80 -18.37 -9.69
C ILE A 322 -1.78 -19.53 -9.56
N LEU A 323 -3.07 -19.23 -9.62
CA LEU A 323 -4.16 -20.17 -9.30
C LEU A 323 -5.30 -20.05 -10.32
N THR A 324 -6.17 -21.05 -10.38
CA THR A 324 -7.43 -20.94 -11.12
C THR A 324 -8.42 -20.01 -10.40
N PRO A 325 -9.46 -19.47 -11.07
CA PRO A 325 -10.51 -18.69 -10.43
C PRO A 325 -11.08 -19.37 -9.18
N SER A 326 -11.41 -20.67 -9.25
CA SER A 326 -11.94 -21.42 -8.11
C SER A 326 -10.96 -21.55 -6.96
N GLN A 327 -9.70 -21.91 -7.24
CA GLN A 327 -8.64 -22.06 -6.24
C GLN A 327 -8.33 -20.74 -5.51
N MET A 328 -8.33 -19.63 -6.25
CA MET A 328 -8.11 -18.28 -5.73
C MET A 328 -9.30 -17.83 -4.88
N ALA A 329 -10.53 -18.03 -5.38
CA ALA A 329 -11.76 -17.65 -4.68
C ALA A 329 -11.93 -18.43 -3.37
N ALA A 330 -11.46 -19.67 -3.30
CA ALA A 330 -11.46 -20.44 -2.07
C ALA A 330 -10.59 -19.83 -0.95
N ILE A 331 -9.68 -18.87 -1.23
CA ILE A 331 -8.99 -18.11 -0.16
C ILE A 331 -9.99 -17.25 0.64
N GLN A 332 -11.16 -16.97 0.08
CA GLN A 332 -12.26 -16.29 0.77
C GLN A 332 -13.02 -17.22 1.73
N GLU A 333 -12.84 -18.54 1.66
CA GLU A 333 -13.41 -19.46 2.65
C GLU A 333 -12.77 -19.21 4.01
N GLU A 334 -13.55 -19.35 5.08
CA GLU A 334 -13.14 -18.86 6.40
C GLU A 334 -11.96 -19.64 6.99
N ASP A 335 -11.95 -20.97 6.85
CA ASP A 335 -10.84 -21.82 7.26
C ASP A 335 -9.52 -21.44 6.56
N ARG A 336 -9.59 -21.12 5.27
CA ARG A 336 -8.44 -20.67 4.48
C ARG A 336 -8.03 -19.25 4.83
N ALA A 337 -8.97 -18.34 5.00
CA ALA A 337 -8.70 -16.95 5.35
C ALA A 337 -8.05 -16.81 6.74
N VAL A 338 -8.50 -17.60 7.73
CA VAL A 338 -7.86 -17.68 9.05
C VAL A 338 -6.43 -18.20 8.91
N LYS A 339 -6.25 -19.29 8.17
CA LYS A 339 -4.95 -19.95 8.00
C LYS A 339 -3.92 -19.06 7.30
N GLU A 340 -4.31 -18.43 6.20
CA GLU A 340 -3.40 -17.56 5.43
C GLU A 340 -3.28 -16.16 6.04
N GLY A 341 -4.31 -15.70 6.75
CA GLY A 341 -4.43 -14.40 7.40
C GLY A 341 -5.43 -13.51 6.67
N TYR A 342 -6.31 -12.85 7.42
CA TYR A 342 -7.43 -12.08 6.87
C TYR A 342 -7.01 -10.98 5.89
N HIS A 343 -5.84 -10.35 6.09
CA HIS A 343 -5.33 -9.34 5.17
C HIS A 343 -5.21 -9.86 3.71
N LEU A 344 -4.84 -11.12 3.51
CA LEU A 344 -4.75 -11.66 2.16
C LEU A 344 -6.13 -11.81 1.53
N ALA A 345 -7.09 -12.37 2.28
CA ALA A 345 -8.47 -12.50 1.84
C ALA A 345 -9.07 -11.13 1.51
N ASP A 346 -8.86 -10.12 2.37
CA ASP A 346 -9.34 -8.74 2.17
C ASP A 346 -8.82 -8.13 0.87
N VAL A 347 -7.53 -8.32 0.57
CA VAL A 347 -6.92 -7.79 -0.65
C VAL A 347 -7.40 -8.55 -1.89
N LEU A 348 -7.64 -9.86 -1.79
CA LEU A 348 -8.15 -10.67 -2.90
C LEU A 348 -9.65 -10.51 -3.12
N ALA A 349 -10.39 -9.96 -2.15
CA ALA A 349 -11.82 -9.71 -2.27
C ALA A 349 -12.16 -8.66 -3.34
N LYS A 350 -11.22 -7.76 -3.65
CA LYS A 350 -11.38 -6.71 -4.66
C LYS A 350 -10.19 -6.67 -5.59
N VAL A 351 -10.47 -6.86 -6.88
CA VAL A 351 -9.44 -6.96 -7.92
C VAL A 351 -9.84 -6.15 -9.15
N THR A 352 -8.84 -5.74 -9.92
CA THR A 352 -9.04 -5.09 -11.22
C THR A 352 -8.30 -5.84 -12.32
N HIS A 353 -8.86 -5.85 -13.53
CA HIS A 353 -8.20 -6.43 -14.70
C HIS A 353 -7.03 -5.54 -15.15
N VAL A 354 -5.90 -6.15 -15.50
CA VAL A 354 -4.73 -5.44 -16.05
C VAL A 354 -4.41 -5.96 -17.45
N VAL A 355 -4.22 -7.27 -17.59
CA VAL A 355 -3.82 -7.94 -18.85
C VAL A 355 -4.49 -9.31 -18.95
N GLY A 356 -4.76 -9.78 -20.16
CA GLY A 356 -5.30 -11.13 -20.42
C GLY A 356 -6.82 -11.15 -20.47
N SER A 357 -7.42 -12.29 -20.12
CA SER A 357 -8.85 -12.53 -20.23
C SER A 357 -9.68 -11.75 -19.21
N LEU A 358 -10.60 -10.91 -19.68
CA LEU A 358 -11.58 -10.26 -18.82
C LEU A 358 -12.58 -11.28 -18.26
N ALA A 359 -12.95 -12.30 -19.05
CA ALA A 359 -13.91 -13.33 -18.64
C ALA A 359 -13.44 -14.12 -17.40
N LEU A 360 -12.14 -14.47 -17.33
CA LEU A 360 -11.57 -15.12 -16.13
C LEU A 360 -11.67 -14.24 -14.88
N VAL A 361 -11.51 -12.92 -15.04
CA VAL A 361 -11.62 -11.97 -13.91
C VAL A 361 -13.07 -11.83 -13.46
N GLU A 362 -14.02 -11.74 -14.40
CA GLU A 362 -15.46 -11.68 -14.10
C GLU A 362 -15.94 -12.96 -13.41
N GLU A 363 -15.49 -14.13 -13.87
CA GLU A 363 -15.74 -15.43 -13.25
C GLU A 363 -15.22 -15.45 -11.81
N TYR A 364 -13.96 -15.08 -11.61
CA TYR A 364 -13.34 -15.00 -10.28
C TYR A 364 -14.11 -14.04 -9.35
N GLN A 365 -14.42 -12.83 -9.81
CA GLN A 365 -15.15 -11.84 -9.02
C GLN A 365 -16.56 -12.35 -8.64
N LYS A 366 -17.22 -13.09 -9.53
CA LYS A 366 -18.49 -13.74 -9.22
C LYS A 366 -18.33 -14.77 -8.11
N MET A 367 -17.35 -15.68 -8.22
CA MET A 367 -17.09 -16.69 -7.19
C MET A 367 -16.76 -16.06 -5.84
N VAL A 368 -15.91 -15.03 -5.81
CA VAL A 368 -15.58 -14.28 -4.59
C VAL A 368 -16.83 -13.67 -3.95
N ARG A 369 -17.67 -13.01 -4.75
CA ARG A 369 -18.93 -12.44 -4.24
C ARG A 369 -19.84 -13.52 -3.66
N ASP A 370 -20.03 -14.63 -4.37
CA ASP A 370 -20.87 -15.74 -3.92
C ASP A 370 -20.35 -16.34 -2.60
N THR A 371 -19.04 -16.53 -2.46
CA THR A 371 -18.41 -17.01 -1.22
C THR A 371 -18.57 -16.03 -0.06
N ILE A 372 -18.32 -14.74 -0.30
CA ILE A 372 -18.46 -13.70 0.73
C ILE A 372 -19.93 -13.58 1.16
N LEU A 373 -20.88 -13.53 0.22
CA LEU A 373 -22.31 -13.46 0.52
C LEU A 373 -22.77 -14.67 1.32
N SER A 374 -22.32 -15.88 0.97
CA SER A 374 -22.62 -17.11 1.71
C SER A 374 -22.08 -17.08 3.14
N SER A 375 -20.91 -16.46 3.36
CA SER A 375 -20.32 -16.26 4.69
C SER A 375 -21.07 -15.21 5.52
N ILE A 376 -21.52 -14.11 4.89
CA ILE A 376 -22.20 -13.01 5.59
C ILE A 376 -23.65 -13.35 5.92
N TYR A 377 -24.38 -13.96 4.98
CA TYR A 377 -25.83 -14.15 5.04
C TYR A 377 -26.25 -15.61 5.22
N GLY A 378 -25.30 -16.54 5.32
CA GLY A 378 -25.54 -17.97 5.45
C GLY A 378 -25.83 -18.67 4.11
N LYS A 379 -25.70 -20.01 4.09
CA LYS A 379 -25.85 -20.87 2.89
C LYS A 379 -27.26 -20.92 2.27
N ASN A 380 -28.25 -20.24 2.85
CA ASN A 380 -29.66 -20.33 2.44
C ASN A 380 -30.13 -19.22 1.48
N LEU A 381 -29.23 -18.45 0.87
CA LEU A 381 -29.62 -17.50 -0.18
C LEU A 381 -29.41 -18.10 -1.57
N HIS A 382 -30.20 -19.13 -1.91
CA HIS A 382 -30.47 -19.37 -3.31
C HIS A 382 -31.37 -18.23 -3.79
N LEU A 383 -30.92 -17.50 -4.81
CA LEU A 383 -31.74 -16.57 -5.59
C LEU A 383 -33.04 -17.26 -6.03
N THR A 384 -34.15 -17.07 -5.31
CA THR A 384 -35.54 -16.98 -5.80
C THR A 384 -36.56 -16.90 -4.64
N THR A 385 -37.46 -15.93 -4.74
CA THR A 385 -38.86 -15.88 -4.25
C THR A 385 -39.36 -16.87 -3.19
N VAL A 386 -39.89 -16.30 -2.10
CA VAL A 386 -40.98 -16.78 -1.19
C VAL A 386 -40.87 -18.25 -0.71
N GLU A 387 -40.61 -18.45 0.58
CA GLU A 387 -41.55 -19.11 1.52
C GLU A 387 -40.91 -19.30 2.91
N GLU A 388 -41.78 -19.20 3.92
CA GLU A 388 -41.49 -19.24 5.34
C GLU A 388 -41.12 -20.64 5.85
N GLY A 389 -40.31 -20.67 6.91
CA GLY A 389 -40.41 -21.72 7.93
C GLY A 389 -39.47 -22.92 7.78
N ALA A 390 -38.29 -22.84 8.40
CA ALA A 390 -37.65 -24.00 9.00
C ALA A 390 -36.66 -23.57 10.09
N SER A 391 -37.07 -23.76 11.35
CA SER A 391 -36.20 -23.66 12.52
C SER A 391 -35.24 -24.85 12.57
N THR A 392 -33.96 -24.63 12.27
CA THR A 392 -32.87 -25.56 12.58
C THR A 392 -32.02 -25.05 13.73
N SER A 393 -31.77 -25.96 14.66
CA SER A 393 -31.20 -25.78 16.00
C SER A 393 -29.89 -24.99 16.06
N SER A 394 -29.88 -24.05 17.00
CA SER A 394 -28.98 -22.91 17.19
C SER A 394 -27.79 -23.17 18.12
N LYS A 395 -26.94 -24.18 17.88
CA LYS A 395 -25.76 -24.40 18.76
C LYS A 395 -24.40 -24.47 18.07
N ASP A 396 -24.34 -24.69 16.76
CA ASP A 396 -23.06 -24.67 16.00
C ASP A 396 -22.89 -23.42 15.12
N VAL A 397 -23.85 -22.47 15.19
CA VAL A 397 -23.83 -21.19 14.45
C VAL A 397 -23.20 -20.05 15.29
N GLU A 398 -22.88 -20.29 16.56
CA GLU A 398 -22.31 -19.29 17.48
C GLU A 398 -20.82 -18.97 17.25
N VAL A 399 -20.09 -19.71 16.40
CA VAL A 399 -18.61 -19.70 16.44
C VAL A 399 -17.94 -18.62 15.57
N GLU A 400 -18.63 -17.93 14.66
CA GLU A 400 -17.95 -16.91 13.84
C GLU A 400 -18.75 -15.64 13.72
N GLN A 401 -18.48 -14.71 14.65
CA GLN A 401 -18.62 -13.28 14.37
C GLN A 401 -17.99 -13.05 12.98
N ASN A 402 -18.83 -12.81 11.98
CA ASN A 402 -18.47 -12.68 10.57
C ASN A 402 -17.17 -11.87 10.45
N ARG A 403 -16.14 -12.48 9.86
CA ARG A 403 -14.78 -11.92 9.83
C ARG A 403 -14.72 -10.50 9.29
N HIS A 404 -15.66 -10.10 8.44
CA HIS A 404 -15.72 -8.75 7.88
C HIS A 404 -16.13 -7.72 8.95
N TRP A 405 -17.01 -8.10 9.88
CA TRP A 405 -17.28 -7.28 11.08
C TRP A 405 -16.06 -7.23 12.01
N LYS A 406 -15.39 -8.37 12.25
CA LYS A 406 -14.11 -8.37 12.98
C LYS A 406 -13.05 -7.50 12.30
N ALA A 407 -12.94 -7.55 10.98
CA ALA A 407 -12.02 -6.77 10.17
C ALA A 407 -12.36 -5.28 10.23
N LEU A 408 -13.64 -4.91 10.20
CA LEU A 408 -14.08 -3.53 10.39
C LEU A 408 -13.68 -3.03 11.79
N MET A 409 -13.94 -3.82 12.82
CA MET A 409 -13.62 -3.48 14.21
C MET A 409 -12.11 -3.52 14.50
N SER A 410 -11.36 -4.36 13.80
CA SER A 410 -9.90 -4.40 13.84
C SER A 410 -9.30 -3.26 13.03
N GLY A 411 -9.92 -2.85 11.93
CA GLY A 411 -9.56 -1.65 11.18
C GLY A 411 -9.63 -0.43 12.09
N LEU A 412 -10.72 -0.31 12.85
CA LEU A 412 -10.89 0.64 13.96
C LEU A 412 -9.93 0.44 15.15
N LYS A 413 -9.09 -0.60 15.18
CA LYS A 413 -8.01 -0.81 16.16
C LYS A 413 -6.62 -0.53 15.56
N MET A 414 -6.40 -0.91 14.31
CA MET A 414 -5.11 -0.86 13.60
C MET A 414 -4.82 0.49 12.97
N THR A 415 -5.85 1.25 12.56
CA THR A 415 -5.70 2.69 12.34
C THR A 415 -5.67 3.45 13.66
N THR A 416 -5.66 2.73 14.79
CA THR A 416 -5.91 3.30 16.11
C THR A 416 -5.06 2.73 17.24
N GLN A 417 -3.76 2.50 17.02
CA GLN A 417 -2.89 2.54 18.21
C GLN A 417 -3.11 3.85 19.00
N GLU A 418 -3.71 4.89 18.36
CA GLU A 418 -4.33 6.07 19.01
C GLU A 418 -5.67 6.63 18.43
N GLY A 419 -6.40 6.01 17.50
CA GLY A 419 -7.67 6.58 16.98
C GLY A 419 -7.51 7.87 16.18
N ILE A 420 -8.55 8.32 15.47
CA ILE A 420 -8.57 9.71 14.97
C ILE A 420 -8.65 10.63 16.19
N TYR A 421 -9.52 10.28 17.15
CA TYR A 421 -9.65 11.01 18.41
C TYR A 421 -8.33 11.13 19.21
N LEU A 422 -7.64 10.04 19.59
CA LEU A 422 -6.36 10.19 20.33
C LEU A 422 -5.24 10.70 19.40
N GLY A 423 -5.35 10.48 18.09
CA GLY A 423 -4.50 11.16 17.10
C GLY A 423 -4.59 12.68 17.18
N LEU A 424 -5.78 13.26 17.44
CA LEU A 424 -5.93 14.70 17.68
C LEU A 424 -5.24 15.16 18.97
N LEU A 425 -5.05 14.26 19.94
CA LEU A 425 -4.40 14.58 21.21
C LEU A 425 -2.87 14.64 21.10
N LYS A 426 -2.30 14.21 19.98
CA LYS A 426 -0.87 14.39 19.65
C LYS A 426 -0.58 15.81 19.15
N VAL A 427 -0.74 16.78 20.03
CA VAL A 427 -0.55 18.22 19.75
C VAL A 427 0.76 18.47 18.98
N GLY A 428 0.68 19.10 17.80
CA GLY A 428 1.86 19.56 17.03
C GLY A 428 2.79 18.48 16.48
N HIS A 429 2.45 17.19 16.59
CA HIS A 429 3.29 16.11 16.05
C HIS A 429 3.16 16.02 14.52
N SER A 430 4.19 15.48 13.87
CA SER A 430 4.13 15.14 12.44
C SER A 430 3.09 14.05 12.17
N TYR A 431 2.55 14.03 10.95
CA TYR A 431 1.61 13.02 10.48
C TYR A 431 2.29 12.06 9.52
N GLU A 432 1.85 10.82 9.57
CA GLU A 432 2.09 9.81 8.56
C GLU A 432 0.88 9.72 7.62
N VAL A 433 0.88 10.45 6.49
CA VAL A 433 -0.32 10.63 5.63
C VAL A 433 -0.97 9.31 5.21
N LYS A 434 -0.17 8.28 4.95
CA LYS A 434 -0.70 6.96 4.59
C LYS A 434 -1.39 6.28 5.76
N LYS A 435 -0.80 6.31 6.95
CA LYS A 435 -1.27 5.57 8.13
C LYS A 435 -2.41 6.29 8.85
N GLU A 436 -2.29 7.60 9.03
CA GLU A 436 -3.20 8.41 9.84
C GLU A 436 -4.36 8.99 9.03
N ILE A 437 -4.16 9.32 7.75
CA ILE A 437 -5.16 10.01 6.93
C ILE A 437 -5.77 9.07 5.87
N TYR A 438 -4.96 8.52 4.97
CA TYR A 438 -5.43 7.69 3.85
C TYR A 438 -6.04 6.34 4.28
N ARG A 439 -5.42 5.63 5.24
CA ARG A 439 -5.81 4.26 5.56
C ARG A 439 -7.20 4.17 6.18
N PHE A 440 -7.59 5.15 7.00
CA PHE A 440 -8.87 5.13 7.72
C PHE A 440 -10.08 5.11 6.77
N PRO A 441 -10.38 6.16 5.98
CA PRO A 441 -11.58 6.19 5.14
C PRO A 441 -11.59 5.02 4.14
N THR A 442 -10.44 4.74 3.53
CA THR A 442 -10.28 3.65 2.54
C THR A 442 -10.63 2.27 3.11
N THR A 443 -10.02 1.90 4.25
CA THR A 443 -10.20 0.55 4.82
C THR A 443 -11.61 0.40 5.38
N ILE A 444 -12.10 1.43 6.07
CA ILE A 444 -13.44 1.45 6.66
C ILE A 444 -14.51 1.38 5.58
N ILE A 445 -14.47 2.24 4.55
CA ILE A 445 -15.45 2.24 3.46
C ILE A 445 -15.40 0.91 2.71
N SER A 446 -14.21 0.40 2.40
CA SER A 446 -14.09 -0.89 1.70
C SER A 446 -14.74 -2.04 2.47
N THR A 447 -14.54 -2.07 3.78
CA THR A 447 -15.08 -3.13 4.65
C THR A 447 -16.57 -2.94 4.92
N LEU A 448 -17.03 -1.68 5.12
CA LEU A 448 -18.45 -1.33 5.23
C LEU A 448 -19.21 -1.75 3.98
N GLY A 449 -18.63 -1.52 2.80
CA GLY A 449 -19.20 -1.98 1.54
C GLY A 449 -19.48 -3.49 1.56
N ILE A 450 -18.49 -4.29 1.97
CA ILE A 450 -18.65 -5.75 2.07
C ILE A 450 -19.75 -6.12 3.08
N CYS A 451 -19.71 -5.56 4.29
CA CYS A 451 -20.71 -5.83 5.34
C CYS A 451 -22.14 -5.46 4.93
N CYS A 452 -22.30 -4.45 4.08
CA CYS A 452 -23.58 -3.90 3.68
C CYS A 452 -23.99 -4.24 2.24
N GLY A 453 -23.23 -5.10 1.54
CA GLY A 453 -23.57 -5.58 0.20
C GLY A 453 -23.26 -4.62 -0.96
N ALA A 454 -22.39 -3.63 -0.75
CA ALA A 454 -21.84 -2.76 -1.79
C ALA A 454 -20.44 -3.26 -2.21
N PHE A 455 -20.39 -4.01 -3.31
CA PHE A 455 -19.20 -4.73 -3.80
C PHE A 455 -18.42 -3.98 -4.89
N GLU A 456 -18.69 -2.69 -5.06
CA GLU A 456 -17.91 -1.84 -5.97
C GLU A 456 -16.44 -1.78 -5.53
N ASN A 457 -15.57 -1.47 -6.49
CA ASN A 457 -14.12 -1.48 -6.28
C ASN A 457 -13.63 -0.22 -5.57
N SER A 458 -14.01 0.97 -6.04
CA SER A 458 -13.52 2.25 -5.53
C SER A 458 -14.29 2.71 -4.29
N SER A 459 -13.61 3.38 -3.35
CA SER A 459 -14.26 3.98 -2.17
C SER A 459 -15.39 4.94 -2.57
N TRP A 460 -15.23 5.68 -3.67
CA TRP A 460 -16.26 6.55 -4.22
C TRP A 460 -17.53 5.80 -4.64
N ASP A 461 -17.37 4.71 -5.39
CA ASP A 461 -18.48 3.94 -5.93
C ASP A 461 -19.17 3.10 -4.83
N ILE A 462 -18.40 2.62 -3.84
CA ILE A 462 -18.92 1.94 -2.65
C ILE A 462 -19.80 2.88 -1.83
N VAL A 463 -19.36 4.13 -1.59
CA VAL A 463 -20.22 5.12 -0.91
C VAL A 463 -21.52 5.35 -1.68
N GLY A 464 -21.45 5.36 -3.02
CA GLY A 464 -22.65 5.37 -3.86
C GLY A 464 -23.54 4.13 -3.68
N GLY A 465 -22.95 2.94 -3.55
CA GLY A 465 -23.65 1.68 -3.28
C GLY A 465 -24.32 1.65 -1.91
N LEU A 466 -23.62 2.11 -0.87
CA LEU A 466 -24.15 2.24 0.50
C LEU A 466 -25.37 3.16 0.53
N ARG A 467 -25.33 4.30 -0.18
CA ARG A 467 -26.48 5.19 -0.33
C ARG A 467 -27.64 4.50 -1.06
N ARG A 468 -27.37 3.83 -2.19
CA ARG A 468 -28.41 3.11 -2.97
C ARG A 468 -29.09 1.99 -2.18
N ASN A 469 -28.38 1.43 -1.20
CA ASN A 469 -28.88 0.39 -0.31
C ASN A 469 -29.50 0.97 0.98
N ASP A 470 -29.75 2.29 1.04
CA ASP A 470 -30.33 3.00 2.19
C ASP A 470 -29.56 2.82 3.50
N VAL A 471 -28.24 2.61 3.42
CA VAL A 471 -27.36 2.45 4.60
C VAL A 471 -26.90 3.81 5.14
N ILE A 472 -26.80 4.81 4.26
CA ILE A 472 -26.36 6.17 4.59
C ILE A 472 -27.21 7.20 3.86
N THR A 473 -27.36 8.37 4.49
CA THR A 473 -28.03 9.54 3.91
C THR A 473 -27.25 10.14 2.74
N GLU A 474 -27.88 11.01 1.95
CA GLU A 474 -27.19 11.75 0.88
C GLU A 474 -26.10 12.67 1.43
N SER A 475 -26.34 13.32 2.57
CA SER A 475 -25.35 14.13 3.28
C SER A 475 -24.15 13.30 3.74
N ALA A 476 -24.38 12.13 4.32
CA ALA A 476 -23.30 11.21 4.70
C ALA A 476 -22.50 10.73 3.49
N ALA A 477 -23.19 10.40 2.39
CA ALA A 477 -22.53 10.01 1.15
C ALA A 477 -21.65 11.14 0.57
N HIS A 478 -22.13 12.38 0.61
CA HIS A 478 -21.33 13.55 0.26
C HIS A 478 -20.08 13.67 1.13
N ASN A 479 -20.26 13.73 2.46
CA ASN A 479 -19.17 13.96 3.40
C ASN A 479 -18.10 12.86 3.35
N LEU A 480 -18.49 11.60 3.19
CA LEU A 480 -17.56 10.46 3.03
C LEU A 480 -16.75 10.56 1.73
N LYS A 481 -17.37 10.94 0.61
CA LYS A 481 -16.67 11.16 -0.66
C LYS A 481 -15.65 12.29 -0.53
N ILE A 482 -16.01 13.40 0.12
CA ILE A 482 -15.07 14.50 0.38
C ILE A 482 -13.89 14.00 1.20
N ALA A 483 -14.12 13.29 2.31
CA ALA A 483 -13.05 12.77 3.16
C ALA A 483 -12.08 11.82 2.42
N VAL A 484 -12.60 10.94 1.57
CA VAL A 484 -11.77 10.06 0.71
C VAL A 484 -10.92 10.90 -0.24
N CYS A 485 -11.52 11.87 -0.96
CA CYS A 485 -10.80 12.70 -1.92
C CYS A 485 -9.75 13.59 -1.26
N LEU A 486 -10.02 14.16 -0.07
CA LEU A 486 -9.03 14.90 0.72
C LEU A 486 -7.83 14.02 1.06
N ALA A 487 -8.09 12.82 1.57
CA ALA A 487 -7.03 11.88 1.96
C ALA A 487 -6.18 11.43 0.76
N LEU A 488 -6.82 11.19 -0.39
CA LEU A 488 -6.15 10.86 -1.64
C LEU A 488 -5.30 12.03 -2.16
N ALA A 489 -5.88 13.23 -2.30
CA ALA A 489 -5.17 14.42 -2.77
C ALA A 489 -3.95 14.75 -1.89
N LEU A 490 -4.10 14.69 -0.56
CA LEU A 490 -2.99 14.92 0.38
C LEU A 490 -1.87 13.88 0.21
N ARG A 491 -2.21 12.60 0.06
CA ARG A 491 -1.21 11.54 -0.17
C ARG A 491 -0.47 11.73 -1.50
N LEU A 492 -1.20 12.07 -2.58
CA LEU A 492 -0.58 12.33 -3.88
C LEU A 492 0.34 13.55 -3.82
N ARG A 493 -0.13 14.67 -3.26
CA ARG A 493 0.65 15.91 -3.08
C ARG A 493 1.94 15.62 -2.32
N ARG A 494 1.85 14.86 -1.23
CA ARG A 494 3.00 14.50 -0.41
C ARG A 494 4.04 13.72 -1.20
N TYR A 495 3.63 12.71 -1.96
CA TYR A 495 4.55 11.87 -2.75
C TYR A 495 5.16 12.62 -3.93
N MET A 496 4.40 13.52 -4.56
CA MET A 496 4.91 14.40 -5.61
C MET A 496 6.01 15.32 -5.08
N ALA A 497 5.82 15.89 -3.88
CA ALA A 497 6.81 16.77 -3.25
C ALA A 497 8.13 16.06 -2.90
N SER A 498 8.10 14.77 -2.54
CA SER A 498 9.32 13.98 -2.28
C SER A 498 9.88 13.24 -3.48
N GLY A 499 9.11 13.08 -4.57
CA GLY A 499 9.46 12.18 -5.68
C GLY A 499 9.53 10.70 -5.28
N ALA A 500 8.97 10.32 -4.13
CA ALA A 500 9.02 8.99 -3.54
C ALA A 500 7.87 8.79 -2.53
N GLN A 501 7.59 7.56 -2.13
CA GLN A 501 6.65 7.18 -1.08
C GLN A 501 7.18 7.57 0.32
N ARG A 502 7.20 8.89 0.62
CA ARG A 502 7.47 9.43 1.95
C ARG A 502 6.16 9.88 2.58
N ASP A 503 5.83 9.34 3.74
CA ASP A 503 4.52 9.56 4.37
C ASP A 503 4.51 10.76 5.35
N ALA A 504 5.66 11.11 5.94
CA ALA A 504 5.80 12.14 6.96
C ALA A 504 5.49 13.57 6.45
N MET A 505 4.63 14.31 7.17
CA MET A 505 4.27 15.72 6.95
C MET A 505 4.08 16.47 8.27
N THR A 506 4.13 17.81 8.23
CA THR A 506 3.85 18.69 9.39
C THR A 506 2.82 19.75 9.02
N VAL A 507 2.12 20.27 10.03
CA VAL A 507 1.22 21.45 9.92
C VAL A 507 1.71 22.63 10.77
N THR A 508 2.76 22.43 11.56
CA THR A 508 3.36 23.47 12.40
C THR A 508 4.78 23.79 11.94
N HIS A 509 5.10 25.08 11.85
CA HIS A 509 6.48 25.54 11.67
C HIS A 509 7.33 25.36 12.95
N SER A 510 6.71 25.32 14.13
CA SER A 510 7.38 25.44 15.44
C SER A 510 8.06 24.17 15.96
N PHE A 511 7.72 22.96 15.47
CA PHE A 511 8.39 21.72 15.90
C PHE A 511 9.87 21.68 15.47
N VAL A 512 10.26 22.52 14.51
CA VAL A 512 11.65 22.65 14.05
C VAL A 512 12.58 23.18 15.15
N LEU A 513 12.07 23.79 16.23
CA LEU A 513 12.88 24.48 17.25
C LEU A 513 13.01 23.76 18.61
N LEU A 514 12.32 22.64 18.85
CA LEU A 514 12.26 22.00 20.18
C LEU A 514 12.93 20.62 20.28
N ALA A 515 13.49 20.09 19.19
CA ALA A 515 14.22 18.82 19.24
C ALA A 515 15.69 19.05 19.67
N ASP A 516 15.92 19.08 20.98
CA ASP A 516 17.25 19.06 21.61
C ASP A 516 17.79 17.60 21.71
N VAL A 517 17.53 16.80 20.67
CA VAL A 517 17.92 15.40 20.57
C VAL A 517 18.64 15.22 19.23
N ASP A 518 19.75 14.48 19.24
CA ASP A 518 20.69 14.10 18.18
C ASP A 518 20.04 13.52 16.88
N LEU A 519 19.07 14.23 16.32
CA LEU A 519 18.37 13.93 15.09
C LEU A 519 19.10 14.64 13.95
N ASP A 520 19.48 13.86 12.93
CA ASP A 520 20.10 14.36 11.71
C ASP A 520 19.22 15.47 11.11
N THR A 521 19.69 16.72 11.22
CA THR A 521 18.94 17.95 10.87
C THR A 521 18.54 18.02 9.39
N SER A 522 19.10 17.15 8.56
CA SER A 522 18.73 16.98 7.15
C SER A 522 17.32 16.42 6.94
N ASP A 523 16.83 15.55 7.83
CA ASP A 523 15.47 14.98 7.72
C ASP A 523 14.39 16.01 8.14
N LEU A 524 14.67 16.80 9.17
CA LEU A 524 13.78 17.86 9.68
C LEU A 524 13.54 18.97 8.64
N LEU A 525 14.58 19.42 7.94
CA LEU A 525 14.49 20.41 6.85
C LEU A 525 13.75 19.90 5.60
N SER A 526 13.54 18.58 5.49
CA SER A 526 12.83 17.93 4.37
C SER A 526 11.35 17.65 4.65
N THR A 527 10.86 18.01 5.84
CA THR A 527 9.48 17.72 6.27
C THR A 527 8.50 18.56 5.46
N PHE A 528 7.62 17.90 4.72
CA PHE A 528 6.59 18.56 3.92
C PHE A 528 5.63 19.32 4.84
N ASN A 529 5.64 20.65 4.75
CA ASN A 529 4.73 21.52 5.50
C ASN A 529 3.44 21.73 4.71
N LEU A 530 2.30 21.40 5.33
CA LEU A 530 0.99 21.68 4.79
C LEU A 530 0.56 23.08 5.22
N GLU A 531 0.77 24.07 4.34
CA GLU A 531 0.50 25.48 4.62
C GLU A 531 -1.00 25.79 4.85
N ASN A 532 -1.89 25.10 4.15
CA ASN A 532 -3.34 25.26 4.31
C ASN A 532 -3.92 24.04 5.03
N THR A 533 -4.29 24.23 6.30
CA THR A 533 -4.83 23.17 7.17
C THR A 533 -6.33 22.93 6.98
N ASN A 534 -7.06 23.78 6.25
CA ASN A 534 -8.52 23.68 6.07
C ASN A 534 -8.92 22.36 5.41
N THR A 535 -8.11 21.88 4.45
CA THR A 535 -8.28 20.56 3.80
C THR A 535 -8.23 19.42 4.83
N LEU A 536 -7.31 19.53 5.79
CA LEU A 536 -7.13 18.51 6.83
C LEU A 536 -8.20 18.65 7.94
N ALA A 537 -8.58 19.88 8.32
CA ALA A 537 -9.70 20.14 9.22
C ALA A 537 -10.99 19.52 8.66
N ARG A 538 -11.28 19.77 7.39
CA ARG A 538 -12.46 19.24 6.70
C ARG A 538 -12.52 17.72 6.69
N PHE A 539 -11.36 17.06 6.58
CA PHE A 539 -11.26 15.62 6.73
C PHE A 539 -11.69 15.18 8.13
N TYR A 540 -11.19 15.83 9.19
CA TYR A 540 -11.54 15.49 10.58
C TYR A 540 -13.02 15.71 10.90
N HIS A 541 -13.64 16.77 10.35
CA HIS A 541 -15.08 17.02 10.48
C HIS A 541 -15.95 15.85 9.98
N THR A 542 -15.47 15.02 9.06
CA THR A 542 -16.16 13.78 8.64
C THR A 542 -15.63 12.54 9.37
N ALA A 543 -14.31 12.44 9.53
CA ALA A 543 -13.67 11.20 9.96
C ALA A 543 -13.94 10.89 11.45
N LEU A 544 -14.05 11.93 12.30
CA LEU A 544 -14.41 11.79 13.72
C LEU A 544 -15.82 11.23 13.93
N PRO A 545 -16.91 11.83 13.40
CA PRO A 545 -18.26 11.30 13.61
C PRO A 545 -18.39 9.86 13.08
N LEU A 546 -17.73 9.53 11.97
CA LEU A 546 -17.66 8.14 11.49
C LEU A 546 -17.00 7.21 12.52
N GLN A 547 -15.86 7.60 13.10
CA GLN A 547 -15.21 6.80 14.15
C GLN A 547 -16.12 6.62 15.37
N ILE A 548 -16.84 7.67 15.78
CA ILE A 548 -17.76 7.65 16.93
C ILE A 548 -18.91 6.67 16.67
N VAL A 549 -19.58 6.76 15.52
CA VAL A 549 -20.66 5.84 15.13
C VAL A 549 -20.18 4.39 15.16
N LEU A 550 -19.04 4.11 14.52
CA LEU A 550 -18.49 2.76 14.47
C LEU A 550 -18.07 2.23 15.85
N SER A 551 -17.62 3.12 16.74
CA SER A 551 -17.31 2.77 18.13
C SER A 551 -18.56 2.42 18.94
N LYS A 552 -19.70 3.09 18.68
CA LYS A 552 -21.00 2.74 19.27
C LYS A 552 -21.48 1.37 18.78
N VAL A 553 -21.41 1.11 17.47
CA VAL A 553 -21.73 -0.21 16.89
C VAL A 553 -20.88 -1.31 17.54
N ARG A 554 -19.58 -1.07 17.71
CA ARG A 554 -18.67 -2.02 18.36
C ARG A 554 -19.09 -2.39 19.79
N LYS A 555 -19.54 -1.40 20.57
CA LYS A 555 -19.97 -1.61 21.97
C LYS A 555 -21.23 -2.48 22.09
N SER A 556 -22.07 -2.51 21.05
CA SER A 556 -23.28 -3.35 21.03
C SER A 556 -22.98 -4.86 21.03
N GLY A 557 -21.78 -5.27 20.60
CA GLY A 557 -21.21 -6.61 20.83
C GLY A 557 -21.83 -7.79 20.06
N ASP A 558 -23.09 -7.73 19.63
CA ASP A 558 -23.78 -8.81 18.92
C ASP A 558 -23.67 -8.66 17.38
N PRO A 559 -22.93 -9.55 16.68
CA PRO A 559 -22.75 -9.49 15.23
C PRO A 559 -24.04 -9.57 14.41
N ASN A 560 -25.10 -10.20 14.95
CA ASN A 560 -26.36 -10.39 14.22
C ASN A 560 -27.15 -9.08 14.09
N VAL A 561 -26.94 -8.16 15.05
CA VAL A 561 -27.58 -6.84 15.05
C VAL A 561 -26.60 -5.72 14.69
N MET A 562 -25.31 -6.00 14.48
CA MET A 562 -24.34 -4.96 14.08
C MET A 562 -24.76 -4.22 12.81
N LYS A 563 -25.32 -4.93 11.83
CA LYS A 563 -25.81 -4.30 10.60
C LYS A 563 -27.01 -3.39 10.86
N SER A 564 -28.01 -3.86 11.59
CA SER A 564 -29.20 -3.06 11.92
C SER A 564 -28.84 -1.87 12.80
N ASN A 565 -28.01 -2.07 13.82
CA ASN A 565 -27.54 -1.00 14.71
C ASN A 565 -26.72 0.04 13.94
N LEU A 566 -25.90 -0.39 12.97
CA LEU A 566 -25.17 0.54 12.11
C LEU A 566 -26.13 1.38 11.27
N ILE A 567 -27.12 0.76 10.63
CA ILE A 567 -28.11 1.45 9.81
C ILE A 567 -28.91 2.44 10.68
N GLU A 568 -29.41 1.99 11.83
CA GLU A 568 -30.14 2.85 12.79
C GLU A 568 -29.30 4.04 13.26
N LEU A 569 -28.02 3.80 13.59
CA LEU A 569 -27.11 4.88 13.99
C LEU A 569 -26.76 5.83 12.84
N LEU A 570 -26.96 5.44 11.58
CA LEU A 570 -26.66 6.25 10.39
C LEU A 570 -27.90 6.85 9.73
N GLU A 571 -29.11 6.43 10.13
CA GLU A 571 -30.39 6.73 9.47
C GLU A 571 -30.61 8.24 9.29
N ASP A 572 -30.20 9.04 10.28
CA ASP A 572 -30.33 10.51 10.27
C ASP A 572 -28.98 11.24 10.40
N GLN A 573 -27.86 10.55 10.19
CA GLN A 573 -26.55 11.18 10.33
C GLN A 573 -26.08 11.81 9.02
N SER A 574 -25.60 13.05 9.10
CA SER A 574 -24.85 13.69 8.03
C SER A 574 -23.39 13.21 7.96
N LEU A 575 -22.88 12.58 9.03
CA LEU A 575 -21.45 12.32 9.23
C LEU A 575 -20.58 13.56 9.03
N TYR A 576 -21.06 14.70 9.55
CA TYR A 576 -20.35 15.96 9.62
C TYR A 576 -20.53 16.56 11.01
N ASP A 577 -19.43 16.86 11.68
CA ASP A 577 -19.42 17.48 13.00
C ASP A 577 -18.49 18.69 12.98
N ASP A 578 -19.07 19.87 13.20
CA ASP A 578 -18.39 21.16 13.24
C ASP A 578 -18.72 21.93 14.53
N THR A 579 -18.99 21.16 15.59
CA THR A 579 -19.16 21.68 16.95
C THR A 579 -17.90 22.37 17.44
N ASN A 580 -18.06 23.25 18.42
CA ASN A 580 -16.95 23.93 19.10
C ASN A 580 -15.94 22.93 19.70
N LEU A 581 -16.42 21.78 20.20
CA LEU A 581 -15.57 20.70 20.68
C LEU A 581 -14.67 20.17 19.56
N THR A 582 -15.25 19.79 18.43
CA THR A 582 -14.50 19.22 17.30
C THR A 582 -13.53 20.24 16.69
N ARG A 583 -13.95 21.50 16.51
CA ARG A 583 -13.05 22.58 16.09
C ARG A 583 -11.88 22.75 17.05
N GLY A 584 -12.15 22.77 18.35
CA GLY A 584 -11.13 22.91 19.39
C GLY A 584 -10.09 21.78 19.36
N LEU A 585 -10.54 20.52 19.21
CA LEU A 585 -9.64 19.36 19.10
C LEU A 585 -8.79 19.40 17.81
N ILE A 586 -9.36 19.86 16.70
CA ILE A 586 -8.64 20.01 15.42
C ILE A 586 -7.56 21.09 15.55
N HIS A 587 -7.90 22.28 16.06
CA HIS A 587 -6.94 23.37 16.29
C HIS A 587 -5.83 22.94 17.25
N LEU A 588 -6.18 22.21 18.32
CA LEU A 588 -5.20 21.67 19.25
C LEU A 588 -4.22 20.73 18.55
N ARG A 589 -4.72 19.81 17.72
CA ARG A 589 -3.87 18.92 16.91
C ARG A 589 -2.93 19.73 16.00
N PHE A 590 -3.40 20.84 15.46
CA PHE A 590 -2.61 21.73 14.60
C PHE A 590 -1.64 22.64 15.36
N GLY A 591 -1.61 22.59 16.70
CA GLY A 591 -0.79 23.48 17.52
C GLY A 591 -1.27 24.94 17.50
N GLN A 592 -2.53 25.16 17.13
CA GLN A 592 -3.21 26.47 17.10
C GLN A 592 -3.88 26.71 18.45
N TYR A 593 -3.08 27.04 19.47
CA TYR A 593 -3.52 27.04 20.86
C TYR A 593 -4.59 28.10 21.17
N GLU A 594 -4.48 29.30 20.60
CA GLU A 594 -5.44 30.39 20.84
C GLU A 594 -6.83 30.02 20.28
N GLU A 595 -6.89 29.54 19.05
CA GLU A 595 -8.11 29.08 18.40
C GLU A 595 -8.69 27.84 19.10
N ALA A 596 -7.82 26.91 19.53
CA ALA A 596 -8.22 25.74 20.30
C ALA A 596 -8.86 26.14 21.63
N GLU A 597 -8.23 27.03 22.39
CA GLU A 597 -8.75 27.49 23.67
C GLU A 597 -10.10 28.21 23.50
N ALA A 598 -10.21 29.12 22.51
CA ALA A 598 -11.43 29.84 22.23
C ALA A 598 -12.60 28.89 21.91
N ALA A 599 -12.38 27.91 21.03
CA ALA A 599 -13.40 26.93 20.66
C ALA A 599 -13.74 25.99 21.83
N LEU A 600 -12.75 25.46 22.56
CA LEU A 600 -13.02 24.57 23.70
C LEU A 600 -13.75 25.26 24.85
N ARG A 601 -13.51 26.56 25.07
CA ARG A 601 -14.27 27.34 26.07
C ARG A 601 -15.75 27.46 25.70
N GLN A 602 -16.04 27.74 24.44
CA GLN A 602 -17.42 27.77 23.95
C GLN A 602 -18.08 26.38 24.07
N ALA A 603 -17.33 25.31 23.79
CA ALA A 603 -17.83 23.95 23.94
C ALA A 603 -18.23 23.58 25.39
N VAL A 604 -17.56 24.16 26.39
CA VAL A 604 -17.91 23.95 27.82
C VAL A 604 -19.21 24.66 28.20
N GLU A 605 -19.56 25.73 27.49
CA GLU A 605 -20.80 26.49 27.71
C GLU A 605 -22.02 25.83 27.02
N ASP A 606 -21.80 24.89 26.10
CA ASP A 606 -22.84 24.11 25.43
C ASP A 606 -23.37 22.96 26.33
N GLU A 607 -24.70 22.91 26.55
CA GLU A 607 -25.35 21.98 27.52
C GLU A 607 -25.04 20.48 27.27
N ASP A 608 -24.72 20.09 26.03
CA ASP A 608 -24.42 18.70 25.65
C ASP A 608 -23.02 18.21 26.09
N HIS A 609 -22.12 19.12 26.49
CA HIS A 609 -20.72 18.81 26.81
C HIS A 609 -20.25 19.33 28.18
N ALA A 610 -21.16 19.90 28.98
CA ALA A 610 -20.87 20.49 30.30
C ALA A 610 -20.21 19.51 31.30
N ASP A 611 -20.46 18.20 31.17
CA ASP A 611 -19.92 17.15 32.06
C ASP A 611 -18.74 16.36 31.44
N ASP A 612 -18.23 16.73 30.26
CA ASP A 612 -17.10 16.02 29.65
C ASP A 612 -15.78 16.39 30.34
N VAL A 613 -15.40 15.51 31.28
CA VAL A 613 -14.17 15.61 32.10
C VAL A 613 -12.92 15.77 31.24
N ALA A 614 -12.89 15.22 30.02
CA ALA A 614 -11.74 15.37 29.13
C ALA A 614 -11.61 16.81 28.63
N VAL A 615 -12.73 17.43 28.21
CA VAL A 615 -12.77 18.81 27.72
C VAL A 615 -12.36 19.78 28.82
N HIS A 616 -12.88 19.60 30.04
CA HIS A 616 -12.51 20.39 31.21
C HIS A 616 -11.02 20.23 31.57
N SER A 617 -10.49 19.00 31.51
CA SER A 617 -9.07 18.74 31.75
C SER A 617 -8.16 19.39 30.70
N TYR A 618 -8.58 19.46 29.43
CA TYR A 618 -7.83 20.11 28.36
C TYR A 618 -7.81 21.63 28.51
N VAL A 619 -8.97 22.26 28.74
CA VAL A 619 -9.07 23.69 29.02
C VAL A 619 -8.23 24.08 30.23
N LEU A 620 -8.18 23.24 31.28
CA LEU A 620 -7.33 23.46 32.44
C LEU A 620 -5.84 23.29 32.09
N SER A 621 -5.45 22.30 31.29
CA SER A 621 -4.04 22.06 30.92
C SER A 621 -3.44 23.15 30.05
N LEU A 622 -4.22 23.78 29.17
CA LEU A 622 -3.79 24.89 28.32
C LEU A 622 -3.50 26.16 29.15
N ARG A 623 -4.19 26.35 30.28
CA ARG A 623 -3.93 27.46 31.23
C ARG A 623 -2.62 27.34 32.02
N TYR A 624 -1.94 26.19 31.99
CA TYR A 624 -0.68 25.95 32.73
C TYR A 624 0.57 25.91 31.83
N GLN A 625 0.44 26.26 30.54
CA GLN A 625 1.58 26.37 29.61
C GLN A 625 2.08 27.82 29.40
N ASP A 626 1.53 28.80 30.14
CA ASP A 626 2.05 30.17 30.25
C ASP A 626 3.26 30.28 31.19
#